data_AF-A0A959BGW3-F1
#
_entry.id   AF-A0A959BGW3-F1
#
_cell.length_a   1.000
_cell.length_b   1.000
_cell.length_c   1.000
_cell.angle_alpha   90.00
_cell.angle_beta   90.00
_cell.angle_gamma   90.00
#
_symmetry.space_group_name_H-M   'P 1'
#
loop_
_entity.id
_entity.type
_entity.pdbx_description
1 polymer ?
#
loop_
_entity_poly.entity_id
_entity_poly.type
_entity_poly.pdbx_seq_one_letter_code
_entity_poly.pdbx_strand_id
1 'polypeptide(L)'
;MSTFEPGIRKFGTAPVFFTAISTILGAIMFLRFGFAVGNVGLAGTFAIIVIGNAVTIPTAMAIAEIATNQKVEGGGEYYIISRSFGLVIGSTIGMALFLSQAISVAFYIIAFTEAFSPLFKWVAVQFQLPPWLAWLLAQKQTVGIPALIALTAIMLTKGADLGVKALYIVVATLGLALLAFFIGQTEYSRQHTLSPFTTIYDVQDVASPADQFDPVANFPDTSQATAANQPAIQQAPPASNSPLIPLGFFTVFAIIFPAFTGMTAGVGLSGDLRDPGKSIPLGTLAGTITGMIIYFFIAYKLAVSASPADLADTSRLVMADIAWQGWWLIP
;
A
#
# COMPACT_ATOMS: atom_id res chain seq x y z
N MET A 1 -36.29 38.29 -15.53
CA MET A 1 -35.59 37.43 -16.51
C MET A 1 -34.28 36.99 -15.84
N SER A 2 -34.32 35.94 -15.01
CA SER A 2 -33.13 35.41 -14.35
C SER A 2 -32.43 34.48 -15.33
N THR A 3 -31.25 34.89 -15.79
CA THR A 3 -30.34 34.05 -16.56
C THR A 3 -29.99 32.83 -15.72
N PHE A 4 -30.61 31.69 -16.05
CA PHE A 4 -30.12 30.40 -15.63
C PHE A 4 -28.76 30.19 -16.30
N GLU A 5 -27.68 30.43 -15.57
CA GLU A 5 -26.40 29.82 -15.93
C GLU A 5 -26.63 28.30 -16.02
N PRO A 6 -26.08 27.62 -17.04
CA PRO A 6 -26.20 26.18 -17.17
C PRO A 6 -25.58 25.55 -15.92
N GLY A 7 -26.44 25.02 -15.05
CA GLY A 7 -26.04 24.52 -13.73
C GLY A 7 -24.91 23.51 -13.87
N ILE A 8 -23.75 23.84 -13.27
CA ILE A 8 -22.62 22.92 -13.14
C ILE A 8 -23.16 21.63 -12.53
N ARG A 9 -23.00 20.51 -13.25
CA ARG A 9 -23.44 19.18 -12.77
C ARG A 9 -22.62 18.82 -11.54
N LYS A 10 -23.19 19.08 -10.37
CA LYS A 10 -22.60 18.68 -9.09
C LYS A 10 -22.55 17.15 -8.96
N PHE A 11 -21.48 16.66 -8.36
CA PHE A 11 -21.22 15.24 -8.15
C PHE A 11 -22.15 14.62 -7.11
N GLY A 12 -22.41 13.32 -7.26
CA GLY A 12 -23.09 12.51 -6.26
C GLY A 12 -22.12 11.97 -5.20
N THR A 13 -22.53 10.93 -4.49
CA THR A 13 -21.72 10.30 -3.43
C THR A 13 -20.56 9.45 -3.96
N ALA A 14 -20.66 8.94 -5.19
CA ALA A 14 -19.69 7.99 -5.74
C ALA A 14 -18.24 8.53 -5.80
N PRO A 15 -17.96 9.78 -6.23
CA PRO A 15 -16.62 10.35 -6.14
C PRO A 15 -16.04 10.37 -4.73
N VAL A 16 -16.83 10.64 -3.69
CA VAL A 16 -16.35 10.61 -2.29
C VAL A 16 -15.88 9.20 -1.93
N PHE A 17 -16.70 8.19 -2.24
CA PHE A 17 -16.36 6.79 -2.01
C PHE A 17 -15.12 6.37 -2.82
N PHE A 18 -15.08 6.70 -4.11
CA PHE A 18 -13.97 6.35 -5.00
C PHE A 18 -12.66 7.00 -4.60
N THR A 19 -12.70 8.26 -4.18
CA THR A 19 -11.52 8.95 -3.63
C THR A 19 -11.06 8.24 -2.36
N ALA A 20 -11.96 8.00 -1.40
CA ALA A 20 -11.62 7.34 -0.13
C ALA A 20 -11.07 5.92 -0.33
N ILE A 21 -11.69 5.09 -1.18
CA ILE A 21 -11.21 3.73 -1.41
C ILE A 21 -9.88 3.73 -2.17
N SER A 22 -9.66 4.64 -3.13
CA SER A 22 -8.39 4.72 -3.87
C SER A 22 -7.21 5.16 -3.01
N THR A 23 -7.44 6.02 -2.01
CA THR A 23 -6.40 6.48 -1.09
C THR A 23 -6.12 5.46 0.01
N ILE A 24 -7.15 4.75 0.49
CA ILE A 24 -7.00 3.63 1.43
C ILE A 24 -6.27 2.46 0.74
N LEU A 25 -6.71 2.07 -0.46
CA LEU A 25 -6.09 1.01 -1.26
C LEU A 25 -4.93 1.56 -2.12
N GLY A 26 -4.06 2.33 -1.49
CA GLY A 26 -2.93 3.00 -2.13
C GLY A 26 -1.66 2.14 -2.21
N ALA A 27 -0.52 2.80 -2.43
CA ALA A 27 0.74 2.14 -2.71
C ALA A 27 1.29 1.24 -1.57
N ILE A 28 0.92 1.50 -0.31
CA ILE A 28 1.32 0.64 0.83
C ILE A 28 0.77 -0.77 0.67
N MET A 29 -0.44 -0.90 0.13
CA MET A 29 -1.04 -2.20 -0.15
C MET A 29 -0.12 -3.05 -1.04
N PHE A 30 0.37 -2.47 -2.14
CA PHE A 30 1.22 -3.16 -3.11
C PHE A 30 2.67 -3.35 -2.64
N LEU A 31 3.26 -2.34 -2.01
CA LEU A 31 4.70 -2.30 -1.73
C LEU A 31 5.11 -2.78 -0.34
N ARG A 32 4.17 -2.80 0.63
CA ARG A 32 4.50 -2.98 2.05
C ARG A 32 3.57 -3.92 2.79
N PHE A 33 2.39 -4.23 2.25
CA PHE A 33 1.47 -5.14 2.94
C PHE A 33 1.98 -6.58 2.99
N GLY A 34 2.67 -7.05 1.95
CA GLY A 34 3.42 -8.31 1.97
C GLY A 34 4.46 -8.35 3.09
N PHE A 35 5.23 -7.26 3.22
CA PHE A 35 6.24 -7.11 4.27
C PHE A 35 5.63 -7.24 5.68
N ALA A 36 4.42 -6.73 5.91
CA ALA A 36 3.73 -6.92 7.17
C ALA A 36 3.44 -8.41 7.44
N VAL A 37 2.86 -9.12 6.47
CA VAL A 37 2.56 -10.55 6.59
C VAL A 37 3.82 -11.38 6.82
N GLY A 38 4.94 -11.06 6.17
CA GLY A 38 6.20 -11.78 6.36
C GLY A 38 6.83 -11.58 7.74
N ASN A 39 6.74 -10.37 8.30
CA ASN A 39 7.41 -10.04 9.58
C ASN A 39 6.56 -10.35 10.82
N VAL A 40 5.25 -10.06 10.80
CA VAL A 40 4.36 -10.26 11.96
C VAL A 40 3.39 -11.44 11.78
N GLY A 41 3.46 -12.15 10.64
CA GLY A 41 2.57 -13.24 10.33
C GLY A 41 1.15 -12.78 9.94
N LEU A 42 0.29 -13.74 9.59
CA LEU A 42 -1.10 -13.46 9.21
C LEU A 42 -1.91 -12.92 10.40
N ALA A 43 -1.80 -13.56 11.57
CA ALA A 43 -2.52 -13.17 12.77
C ALA A 43 -2.08 -11.78 13.27
N GLY A 44 -0.77 -11.48 13.25
CA GLY A 44 -0.26 -10.15 13.56
C GLY A 44 -0.73 -9.10 12.54
N THR A 45 -0.79 -9.45 11.26
CA THR A 45 -1.32 -8.53 10.23
C THR A 45 -2.81 -8.26 10.43
N PHE A 46 -3.61 -9.27 10.80
CA PHE A 46 -5.01 -9.06 11.18
C PHE A 46 -5.14 -8.14 12.40
N ALA A 47 -4.28 -8.29 13.40
CA ALA A 47 -4.25 -7.36 14.54
C ALA A 47 -3.92 -5.92 14.11
N ILE A 48 -2.97 -5.73 13.18
CA ILE A 48 -2.66 -4.41 12.59
C ILE A 48 -3.90 -3.81 11.92
N ILE A 49 -4.64 -4.58 11.13
CA ILE A 49 -5.86 -4.11 10.45
C ILE A 49 -6.92 -3.70 11.48
N VAL A 50 -7.15 -4.51 12.51
CA VAL A 50 -8.14 -4.22 13.57
C VAL A 50 -7.76 -2.96 14.34
N ILE A 51 -6.50 -2.86 14.80
CA ILE A 51 -6.03 -1.70 15.58
C ILE A 51 -6.04 -0.43 14.72
N GLY A 52 -5.62 -0.52 13.46
CA GLY A 52 -5.67 0.61 12.53
C GLY A 52 -7.10 1.13 12.34
N ASN A 53 -8.05 0.21 12.11
CA ASN A 53 -9.45 0.58 11.92
C ASN A 53 -10.16 1.00 13.21
N ALA A 54 -9.68 0.57 14.38
CA ALA A 54 -10.15 1.09 15.66
C ALA A 54 -9.83 2.58 15.84
N VAL A 55 -8.84 3.13 15.13
CA VAL A 55 -8.55 4.57 15.08
C VAL A 55 -9.35 5.26 13.97
N THR A 56 -9.40 4.67 12.77
CA THR A 56 -9.98 5.35 11.59
C THR A 56 -11.51 5.33 11.56
N ILE A 57 -12.18 4.26 12.00
CA ILE A 57 -13.66 4.20 12.00
C ILE A 57 -14.28 5.25 12.92
N PRO A 58 -13.86 5.41 14.20
CA PRO A 58 -14.35 6.49 15.04
C PRO A 58 -14.06 7.88 14.46
N THR A 59 -12.91 8.06 13.82
CA THR A 59 -12.56 9.31 13.15
C THR A 59 -13.51 9.60 11.99
N ALA A 60 -13.90 8.56 11.21
CA ALA A 60 -14.85 8.67 10.11
C ALA A 60 -16.25 9.01 10.60
N MET A 61 -16.68 8.41 11.71
CA MET A 61 -17.96 8.73 12.35
C MET A 61 -17.98 10.16 12.89
N ALA A 62 -16.88 10.65 13.48
CA ALA A 62 -16.77 12.04 13.92
C ALA A 62 -16.89 13.01 12.74
N ILE A 63 -16.16 12.77 11.64
CA ILE A 63 -16.27 13.60 10.42
C ILE A 63 -17.68 13.54 9.85
N ALA A 64 -18.33 12.37 9.86
CA ALA A 64 -19.70 12.20 9.42
C ALA A 64 -20.68 13.05 10.26
N GLU A 65 -20.56 13.01 11.58
CA GLU A 65 -21.38 13.83 12.50
C GLU A 65 -21.22 15.33 12.19
N ILE A 66 -19.96 15.79 12.11
CA ILE A 66 -19.65 17.20 11.84
C ILE A 66 -20.23 17.63 10.48
N ALA A 67 -20.13 16.79 9.45
CA ALA A 67 -20.68 17.06 8.12
C ALA A 67 -22.23 17.09 8.10
N THR A 68 -22.91 16.39 8.99
CA THR A 68 -24.38 16.43 9.08
C THR A 68 -24.94 17.62 9.85
N ASN A 69 -24.15 18.20 10.76
CA ASN A 69 -24.64 19.22 11.72
C ASN A 69 -24.60 20.66 11.17
N GLN A 70 -23.88 20.94 10.09
CA GLN A 70 -23.70 22.30 9.56
C GLN A 70 -24.02 22.38 8.06
N LYS A 71 -24.34 23.58 7.57
CA LYS A 71 -24.40 23.85 6.12
C LYS A 71 -22.99 23.68 5.55
N VAL A 72 -22.72 22.50 5.00
CA VAL A 72 -21.45 22.19 4.36
C VAL A 72 -21.39 22.96 3.04
N GLU A 73 -20.69 24.08 3.06
CA GLU A 73 -20.36 24.85 1.86
C GLU A 73 -19.06 24.34 1.23
N GLY A 74 -18.64 24.93 0.11
CA GLY A 74 -17.49 24.46 -0.67
C GLY A 74 -16.11 24.74 -0.13
N GLY A 75 -15.93 24.72 1.20
CA GLY A 75 -14.67 25.06 1.85
C GLY A 75 -13.81 23.87 2.32
N GLY A 76 -14.19 22.63 2.01
CA GLY A 76 -13.39 21.44 2.35
C GLY A 76 -13.37 21.09 3.84
N GLU A 77 -12.43 20.22 4.22
CA GLU A 77 -12.26 19.75 5.61
C GLU A 77 -12.09 20.90 6.60
N TYR A 78 -11.23 21.86 6.29
CA TYR A 78 -10.94 23.00 7.17
C TYR A 78 -12.18 23.85 7.46
N TYR A 79 -13.00 24.12 6.43
CA TYR A 79 -14.21 24.91 6.60
C TYR A 79 -15.21 24.22 7.54
N ILE A 80 -15.42 22.92 7.34
CA ILE A 80 -16.36 22.12 8.14
C ILE A 80 -15.90 22.09 9.61
N ILE A 81 -14.60 21.91 9.86
CA ILE A 81 -14.03 21.84 11.22
C ILE A 81 -14.07 23.21 11.91
N SER A 82 -13.58 24.26 11.25
CA SER A 82 -13.49 25.61 11.84
C SER A 82 -14.86 26.22 12.14
N ARG A 83 -15.90 25.85 11.40
CA ARG A 83 -17.28 26.27 11.69
C ARG A 83 -17.93 25.49 12.83
N SER A 84 -17.51 24.24 13.05
CA SER A 84 -18.08 23.39 14.09
C SER A 84 -17.40 23.56 15.44
N PHE A 85 -16.07 23.75 15.46
CA PHE A 85 -15.27 23.86 16.69
C PHE A 85 -14.69 25.26 16.94
N GLY A 86 -14.98 26.23 16.04
CA GLY A 86 -14.42 27.56 16.10
C GLY A 86 -13.01 27.67 15.52
N LEU A 87 -12.53 28.92 15.40
CA LEU A 87 -11.30 29.23 14.67
C LEU A 87 -10.05 28.64 15.32
N VAL A 88 -9.91 28.68 16.65
CA VAL A 88 -8.69 28.20 17.33
C VAL A 88 -8.48 26.71 17.09
N ILE A 89 -9.50 25.90 17.37
CA ILE A 89 -9.46 24.45 17.16
C ILE A 89 -9.32 24.15 15.66
N GLY A 90 -10.08 24.85 14.82
CA GLY A 90 -10.01 24.72 13.37
C GLY A 90 -8.63 24.98 12.79
N SER A 91 -7.94 26.04 13.22
CA SER A 91 -6.60 26.40 12.76
C SER A 91 -5.54 25.39 13.22
N THR A 92 -5.59 24.94 14.47
CA THR A 92 -4.64 23.91 14.97
C THR A 92 -4.79 22.61 14.20
N ILE A 93 -6.03 22.10 14.05
CA ILE A 93 -6.30 20.88 13.29
C ILE A 93 -5.97 21.09 11.80
N GLY A 94 -6.33 22.23 11.23
CA GLY A 94 -6.07 22.56 9.82
C GLY A 94 -4.58 22.56 9.48
N MET A 95 -3.73 23.13 10.34
CA MET A 95 -2.28 23.11 10.16
C MET A 95 -1.71 21.69 10.25
N ALA A 96 -2.21 20.87 11.18
CA ALA A 96 -1.78 19.48 11.31
C ALA A 96 -2.18 18.65 10.08
N LEU A 97 -3.41 18.80 9.59
CA LEU A 97 -3.89 18.15 8.37
C LEU A 97 -3.11 18.61 7.15
N PHE A 98 -2.85 19.91 6.99
CA PHE A 98 -2.04 20.44 5.89
C PHE A 98 -0.65 19.80 5.86
N LEU A 99 0.06 19.76 6.99
CA LEU A 99 1.39 19.15 7.07
C LEU A 99 1.34 17.64 6.78
N SER A 100 0.33 16.95 7.32
CA SER A 100 0.10 15.53 7.06
C SER A 100 -0.12 15.25 5.57
N GLN A 101 -0.92 16.07 4.89
CA GLN A 101 -1.16 15.92 3.45
C GLN A 101 0.10 16.23 2.62
N ALA A 102 0.87 17.25 2.99
CA ALA A 102 2.13 17.57 2.32
C ALA A 102 3.14 16.40 2.40
N ILE A 103 3.27 15.79 3.58
CA ILE A 103 4.10 14.59 3.78
C ILE A 103 3.54 13.40 2.99
N SER A 104 2.22 13.25 2.96
CA SER A 104 1.55 12.17 2.21
C SER A 104 1.80 12.27 0.72
N VAL A 105 1.79 13.48 0.14
CA VAL A 105 2.14 13.69 -1.28
C VAL A 105 3.58 13.23 -1.55
N ALA A 106 4.54 13.62 -0.71
CA ALA A 106 5.92 13.15 -0.85
C ALA A 106 6.04 11.63 -0.74
N PHE A 107 5.33 11.03 0.23
CA PHE A 107 5.26 9.59 0.42
C PHE A 107 4.72 8.86 -0.82
N TYR A 108 3.60 9.33 -1.39
CA TYR A 108 3.01 8.71 -2.59
C TYR A 108 3.88 8.86 -3.83
N ILE A 109 4.60 9.98 -3.99
CA ILE A 109 5.57 10.15 -5.08
C ILE A 109 6.72 9.16 -4.95
N ILE A 110 7.27 8.95 -3.75
CA ILE A 110 8.33 7.96 -3.52
C ILE A 110 7.83 6.54 -3.81
N ALA A 111 6.59 6.23 -3.40
CA ALA A 111 6.00 4.93 -3.68
C ALA A 111 5.78 4.72 -5.19
N PHE A 112 5.33 5.76 -5.90
CA PHE A 112 5.22 5.76 -7.34
C PHE A 112 6.58 5.53 -8.03
N THR A 113 7.69 6.06 -7.51
CA THR A 113 9.01 5.81 -8.12
C THR A 113 9.54 4.40 -7.86
N GLU A 114 9.16 3.78 -6.75
CA GLU A 114 9.51 2.38 -6.45
C GLU A 114 8.95 1.42 -7.50
N ALA A 115 7.74 1.68 -8.02
CA ALA A 115 7.11 0.91 -9.09
C ALA A 115 7.95 0.85 -10.39
N PHE A 116 8.82 1.82 -10.64
CA PHE A 116 9.72 1.83 -11.82
C PHE A 116 11.01 1.03 -11.62
N SER A 117 11.33 0.60 -10.39
CA SER A 117 12.56 -0.13 -10.05
C SER A 117 12.74 -1.41 -10.89
N PRO A 118 11.72 -2.28 -11.06
CA PRO A 118 11.84 -3.46 -11.92
C PRO A 118 12.11 -3.11 -13.38
N LEU A 119 11.45 -2.07 -13.91
CA LEU A 119 11.63 -1.61 -15.28
C LEU A 119 13.07 -1.13 -15.52
N PHE A 120 13.62 -0.30 -14.63
CA PHE A 120 14.97 0.21 -14.79
C PHE A 120 16.04 -0.87 -14.62
N LYS A 121 15.84 -1.83 -13.72
CA LYS A 121 16.71 -3.02 -13.63
C LYS A 121 16.71 -3.80 -14.94
N TRP A 122 15.53 -4.02 -15.53
CA TRP A 122 15.41 -4.69 -16.82
C TRP A 122 16.11 -3.91 -17.95
N VAL A 123 15.86 -2.60 -18.07
CA VAL A 123 16.50 -1.75 -19.10
C VAL A 123 18.03 -1.74 -18.93
N ALA A 124 18.53 -1.62 -17.70
CA ALA A 124 19.97 -1.58 -17.42
C ALA A 124 20.67 -2.87 -17.87
N VAL A 125 20.06 -4.03 -17.62
CA VAL A 125 20.60 -5.35 -18.02
C VAL A 125 20.51 -5.55 -19.54
N GLN A 126 19.36 -5.22 -20.16
CA GLN A 126 19.13 -5.47 -21.59
C GLN A 126 19.94 -4.54 -22.50
N PHE A 127 20.05 -3.26 -22.16
CA PHE A 127 20.73 -2.25 -22.99
C PHE A 127 22.19 -2.00 -22.57
N GLN A 128 22.71 -2.74 -21.59
CA GLN A 128 24.09 -2.62 -21.09
C GLN A 128 24.49 -1.16 -20.84
N LEU A 129 23.64 -0.44 -20.10
CA LEU A 129 23.81 1.00 -19.91
C LEU A 129 25.15 1.32 -19.24
N PRO A 130 25.79 2.45 -19.60
CA PRO A 130 27.02 2.87 -18.94
C PRO A 130 26.77 3.11 -17.45
N PRO A 131 27.76 2.86 -16.56
CA PRO A 131 27.56 2.87 -15.11
C PRO A 131 26.96 4.17 -14.55
N TRP A 132 27.32 5.32 -15.12
CA TRP A 132 26.80 6.62 -14.69
C TRP A 132 25.29 6.77 -14.96
N LEU A 133 24.82 6.23 -16.08
CA LEU A 133 23.42 6.30 -16.48
C LEU A 133 22.59 5.30 -15.68
N ALA A 134 23.11 4.09 -15.47
CA ALA A 134 22.50 3.10 -14.58
C ALA A 134 22.35 3.64 -13.15
N TRP A 135 23.38 4.33 -12.64
CA TRP A 135 23.31 4.98 -11.33
C TRP A 135 22.23 6.06 -11.30
N LEU A 136 22.15 6.91 -12.33
CA LEU A 136 21.13 7.97 -12.41
C LEU A 136 19.71 7.37 -12.45
N LEU A 137 19.48 6.33 -13.25
CA LEU A 137 18.17 5.65 -13.34
C LEU A 137 17.81 4.93 -12.03
N ALA A 138 18.79 4.48 -11.26
CA ALA A 138 18.55 3.83 -9.97
C ALA A 138 18.09 4.82 -8.87
N GLN A 139 18.33 6.12 -9.01
CA GLN A 139 17.91 7.12 -8.03
C GLN A 139 16.41 7.41 -8.13
N LYS A 140 15.71 7.35 -7.00
CA LYS A 140 14.26 7.62 -6.91
C LYS A 140 13.89 9.03 -7.36
N GLN A 141 14.81 9.99 -7.21
CA GLN A 141 14.62 11.39 -7.58
C GLN A 141 14.47 11.57 -9.10
N THR A 142 15.04 10.68 -9.90
CA THR A 142 15.06 10.77 -11.37
C THR A 142 13.65 10.69 -11.98
N VAL A 143 12.78 9.86 -11.40
CA VAL A 143 11.35 9.81 -11.78
C VAL A 143 10.52 10.77 -10.91
N GLY A 144 10.86 10.88 -9.63
CA GLY A 144 10.02 11.55 -8.64
C GLY A 144 9.93 13.06 -8.85
N ILE A 145 11.06 13.73 -9.09
CA ILE A 145 11.08 15.19 -9.29
C ILE A 145 10.33 15.57 -10.57
N PRO A 146 10.60 14.98 -11.75
CA PRO A 146 9.83 15.29 -12.95
C PRO A 146 8.33 14.97 -12.82
N ALA A 147 7.97 13.84 -12.19
CA ALA A 147 6.58 13.48 -11.96
C ALA A 147 5.86 14.51 -11.07
N LEU A 148 6.50 14.96 -9.99
CA LEU A 148 5.93 15.98 -9.10
C LEU A 148 5.76 17.33 -9.83
N ILE A 149 6.75 17.75 -10.62
CA ILE A 149 6.66 18.99 -11.41
C ILE A 149 5.54 18.88 -12.44
N ALA A 150 5.44 17.74 -13.15
CA ALA A 150 4.41 17.50 -14.15
C ALA A 150 3.00 17.51 -13.53
N LEU A 151 2.80 16.81 -12.41
CA LEU A 151 1.53 16.80 -11.68
C LEU A 151 1.17 18.20 -11.19
N THR A 152 2.13 18.93 -10.62
CA THR A 152 1.91 20.31 -10.16
C THR A 152 1.52 21.23 -11.32
N ALA A 153 2.21 21.13 -12.45
CA ALA A 153 1.88 21.91 -13.65
C ALA A 153 0.48 21.57 -14.20
N ILE A 154 0.11 20.29 -14.22
CA ILE A 154 -1.23 19.85 -14.65
C ILE A 154 -2.31 20.41 -13.72
N MET A 155 -2.11 20.34 -12.40
CA MET A 155 -3.08 20.82 -11.42
C MET A 155 -3.25 22.35 -11.48
N LEU A 156 -2.17 23.10 -11.67
CA LEU A 156 -2.22 24.56 -11.81
C LEU A 156 -2.89 25.03 -13.11
N THR A 157 -2.84 24.24 -14.18
CA THR A 157 -3.36 24.64 -15.50
C THR A 157 -4.77 24.14 -15.78
N LYS A 158 -5.10 22.90 -15.38
CA LYS A 158 -6.40 22.26 -15.70
C LYS A 158 -7.37 22.22 -14.53
N GLY A 159 -6.94 22.61 -13.32
CA GLY A 159 -7.77 22.59 -12.12
C GLY A 159 -8.15 21.18 -11.64
N ALA A 160 -9.03 21.12 -10.64
CA ALA A 160 -9.40 19.89 -9.94
C ALA A 160 -10.34 18.96 -10.75
N ASP A 161 -11.06 19.48 -11.74
CA ASP A 161 -12.01 18.70 -12.57
C ASP A 161 -11.34 17.55 -13.33
N LEU A 162 -10.08 17.74 -13.75
CA LEU A 162 -9.30 16.67 -14.37
C LEU A 162 -9.04 15.53 -13.39
N GLY A 163 -8.75 15.85 -12.14
CA GLY A 163 -8.49 14.89 -11.07
C GLY A 163 -9.66 13.94 -10.85
N VAL A 164 -10.89 14.47 -10.82
CA VAL A 164 -12.10 13.63 -10.65
C VAL A 164 -12.33 12.71 -11.85
N LYS A 165 -12.01 13.14 -13.08
CA LYS A 165 -12.09 12.24 -14.25
C LYS A 165 -11.02 11.15 -14.22
N ALA A 166 -9.80 11.51 -13.83
CA ALA A 166 -8.69 10.56 -13.67
C ALA A 166 -8.98 9.54 -12.56
N LEU A 167 -9.69 9.93 -11.49
CA LEU A 167 -10.07 9.06 -10.39
C LEU A 167 -10.82 7.81 -10.85
N TYR A 168 -11.76 7.94 -11.77
CA TYR A 168 -12.50 6.78 -12.29
C TYR A 168 -11.59 5.78 -13.02
N ILE A 169 -10.57 6.27 -13.74
CA ILE A 169 -9.57 5.44 -14.40
C ILE A 169 -8.73 4.71 -13.34
N VAL A 170 -8.26 5.44 -12.32
CA VAL A 170 -7.45 4.87 -11.22
C VAL A 170 -8.21 3.77 -10.48
N VAL A 171 -9.48 4.00 -10.16
CA VAL A 171 -10.31 2.98 -9.48
C VAL A 171 -10.56 1.78 -10.38
N ALA A 172 -10.77 1.98 -11.69
CA ALA A 172 -10.93 0.88 -12.63
C ALA A 172 -9.67 0.03 -12.74
N THR A 173 -8.49 0.66 -12.84
CA THR A 173 -7.21 -0.07 -12.89
C THR A 173 -6.92 -0.78 -11.57
N LEU A 174 -7.22 -0.15 -10.44
CA LEU A 174 -7.11 -0.77 -9.11
C LEU A 174 -8.00 -2.00 -8.98
N GLY A 175 -9.27 -1.90 -9.40
CA GLY A 175 -10.22 -3.02 -9.37
C GLY A 175 -9.73 -4.19 -10.24
N LEU A 176 -9.21 -3.89 -11.44
CA LEU A 176 -8.66 -4.89 -12.33
C LEU A 176 -7.40 -5.57 -11.73
N ALA A 177 -6.51 -4.79 -11.12
CA ALA A 177 -5.32 -5.31 -10.44
C ALA A 177 -5.69 -6.25 -9.28
N LEU A 178 -6.68 -5.88 -8.46
CA LEU A 178 -7.17 -6.73 -7.37
C LEU A 178 -7.82 -8.01 -7.89
N LEU A 179 -8.63 -7.93 -8.94
CA LEU A 179 -9.23 -9.13 -9.56
C LEU A 179 -8.16 -10.10 -10.04
N ALA A 180 -7.13 -9.61 -10.75
CA ALA A 180 -6.05 -10.45 -11.22
C ALA A 180 -5.18 -11.04 -10.08
N PHE A 181 -5.00 -10.28 -9.00
CA PHE A 181 -4.34 -10.76 -7.79
C PHE A 181 -5.12 -11.89 -7.11
N PHE A 182 -6.44 -11.77 -6.97
CA PHE A 182 -7.27 -12.79 -6.34
C PHE A 182 -7.42 -14.06 -7.22
N ILE A 183 -7.44 -13.91 -8.54
CA ILE A 183 -7.48 -15.05 -9.48
C ILE A 183 -6.12 -15.77 -9.54
N GLY A 184 -5.03 -15.06 -9.27
CA GLY A 184 -3.67 -15.59 -9.32
C GLY A 184 -3.43 -16.83 -8.44
N GLN A 185 -2.70 -17.80 -8.98
CA GLN A 185 -2.35 -19.04 -8.29
C GLN A 185 -0.84 -19.21 -8.26
N THR A 186 -0.31 -19.72 -7.15
CA THR A 186 1.12 -19.97 -6.96
C THR A 186 1.36 -21.43 -6.56
N GLU A 187 2.54 -21.96 -6.87
CA GLU A 187 2.92 -23.33 -6.48
C GLU A 187 3.01 -23.48 -4.96
N TYR A 188 3.36 -22.41 -4.24
CA TYR A 188 3.39 -22.39 -2.77
C TYR A 188 2.02 -22.76 -2.16
N SER A 189 0.94 -22.21 -2.73
CA SER A 189 -0.43 -22.48 -2.28
C SER A 189 -0.86 -23.95 -2.40
N ARG A 190 -0.17 -24.76 -3.21
CA ARG A 190 -0.49 -26.18 -3.41
C ARG A 190 0.24 -27.10 -2.44
N GLN A 191 1.36 -26.65 -1.88
CA GLN A 191 2.30 -27.49 -1.14
C GLN A 191 2.32 -27.21 0.37
N HIS A 192 1.87 -26.03 0.80
CA HIS A 192 1.94 -25.62 2.21
C HIS A 192 0.55 -25.41 2.82
N THR A 193 0.38 -25.90 4.05
CA THR A 193 -0.80 -25.63 4.87
C THR A 193 -0.67 -24.27 5.55
N LEU A 194 -1.77 -23.51 5.61
CA LEU A 194 -1.80 -22.17 6.20
C LEU A 194 -1.39 -22.21 7.69
N SER A 195 -0.30 -21.52 8.02
CA SER A 195 0.19 -21.32 9.39
C SER A 195 0.01 -19.85 9.80
N PRO A 196 -0.97 -19.51 10.64
CA PRO A 196 -1.34 -18.11 10.89
C PRO A 196 -0.26 -17.27 11.59
N PHE A 197 0.66 -17.91 12.30
CA PHE A 197 1.65 -17.27 13.17
C PHE A 197 3.09 -17.34 12.63
N THR A 198 3.34 -18.04 11.52
CA THR A 198 4.70 -18.16 11.00
C THR A 198 5.19 -16.83 10.46
N THR A 199 6.36 -16.43 10.95
CA THR A 199 7.09 -15.25 10.53
C THR A 199 8.38 -15.66 9.81
N ILE A 200 9.07 -14.70 9.20
CA ILE A 200 10.40 -14.93 8.61
C ILE A 200 11.42 -15.47 9.63
N TYR A 201 11.29 -15.08 10.90
CA TYR A 201 12.21 -15.47 11.97
C TYR A 201 12.08 -16.95 12.33
N ASP A 202 10.86 -17.49 12.31
CA ASP A 202 10.59 -18.91 12.62
C ASP A 202 11.20 -19.87 11.58
N VAL A 203 11.33 -19.41 10.33
CA VAL A 203 11.87 -20.24 9.22
C VAL A 203 13.41 -20.29 9.27
N GLN A 204 14.06 -19.28 9.85
CA GLN A 204 15.52 -19.19 9.94
C GLN A 204 16.08 -19.73 11.27
N ASP A 205 15.32 -19.67 12.37
CA ASP A 205 15.75 -20.21 13.68
C ASP A 205 15.83 -21.75 13.73
N VAL A 206 15.27 -22.47 12.74
CA VAL A 206 15.49 -23.92 12.56
C VAL A 206 16.93 -24.23 12.12
N ALA A 207 17.71 -23.22 11.70
CA ALA A 207 19.17 -23.32 11.61
C ALA A 207 19.83 -22.99 12.96
N SER A 208 19.32 -23.55 14.07
CA SER A 208 20.01 -23.48 15.36
C SER A 208 21.30 -24.30 15.27
N PRO A 209 22.49 -23.71 15.58
CA PRO A 209 23.77 -24.44 15.57
C PRO A 209 23.86 -25.62 16.56
N ALA A 210 22.83 -25.80 17.40
CA ALA A 210 22.78 -26.83 18.42
C ALA A 210 22.55 -28.25 17.85
N ASP A 211 22.01 -28.38 16.63
CA ASP A 211 21.83 -29.68 15.98
C ASP A 211 23.01 -30.07 15.07
N GLN A 212 24.05 -29.23 14.99
CA GLN A 212 25.30 -29.53 14.30
C GLN A 212 26.40 -30.02 15.28
N PHE A 213 26.02 -30.85 16.26
CA PHE A 213 26.99 -31.71 16.92
C PHE A 213 26.77 -33.14 16.42
N ASP A 214 27.27 -33.42 15.22
CA ASP A 214 27.37 -34.78 14.70
C ASP A 214 28.70 -35.38 15.24
N PRO A 215 28.67 -36.30 16.23
CA PRO A 215 29.88 -36.84 16.83
C PRO A 215 30.69 -37.72 15.85
N VAL A 216 30.13 -38.01 14.67
CA VAL A 216 30.69 -38.93 13.69
C VAL A 216 31.46 -38.21 12.58
N ALA A 217 31.21 -36.91 12.35
CA ALA A 217 31.78 -36.17 11.21
C ALA A 217 33.25 -35.70 11.40
N ASN A 218 33.82 -35.81 12.61
CA ASN A 218 35.18 -35.37 12.90
C ASN A 218 36.25 -36.48 12.89
N PHE A 219 35.89 -37.69 12.44
CA PHE A 219 36.86 -38.74 12.13
C PHE A 219 36.97 -38.89 10.61
N PRO A 220 38.16 -38.67 10.01
CA PRO A 220 38.33 -38.81 8.57
C PRO A 220 38.25 -40.30 8.22
N ASP A 221 37.11 -40.77 7.73
CA ASP A 221 36.98 -42.11 7.17
C ASP A 221 37.25 -42.05 5.65
N THR A 222 38.41 -42.57 5.25
CA THR A 222 38.98 -42.54 3.89
C THR A 222 38.27 -43.50 2.91
N SER A 223 36.94 -43.52 2.85
CA SER A 223 36.23 -44.50 2.02
C SER A 223 34.85 -44.07 1.49
N GLN A 224 34.71 -42.87 0.91
CA GLN A 224 33.51 -42.57 0.10
C GLN A 224 33.71 -41.44 -0.92
N ALA A 225 34.61 -41.67 -1.87
CA ALA A 225 34.68 -40.91 -3.11
C ALA A 225 33.81 -41.56 -4.19
N THR A 226 32.48 -41.55 -4.04
CA THR A 226 31.53 -41.87 -5.12
C THR A 226 30.08 -41.53 -4.73
N ALA A 227 29.64 -40.32 -5.05
CA ALA A 227 28.22 -40.01 -5.31
C ALA A 227 28.11 -38.61 -5.94
N ALA A 228 28.65 -38.46 -7.16
CA ALA A 228 28.25 -37.38 -8.03
C ALA A 228 26.89 -37.74 -8.66
N ASN A 229 25.97 -36.75 -8.69
CA ASN A 229 24.66 -36.71 -9.36
C ASN A 229 23.42 -36.86 -8.45
N GLN A 230 23.05 -35.75 -7.81
CA GLN A 230 21.65 -35.38 -7.62
C GLN A 230 21.43 -34.02 -8.30
N PRO A 231 20.35 -33.84 -9.10
CA PRO A 231 20.06 -32.55 -9.71
C PRO A 231 19.67 -31.56 -8.62
N ALA A 232 20.47 -30.52 -8.46
CA ALA A 232 20.22 -29.44 -7.52
C ALA A 232 18.89 -28.76 -7.86
N ILE A 233 17.91 -28.87 -6.96
CA ILE A 233 16.84 -27.89 -6.88
C ILE A 233 17.55 -26.56 -6.60
N GLN A 234 17.42 -25.62 -7.54
CA GLN A 234 18.00 -24.29 -7.48
C GLN A 234 17.60 -23.62 -6.15
N GLN A 235 18.45 -23.76 -5.13
CA GLN A 235 18.33 -23.02 -3.88
C GLN A 235 18.45 -21.53 -4.21
N ALA A 236 17.52 -20.75 -3.66
CA ALA A 236 17.59 -19.30 -3.66
C ALA A 236 18.98 -18.83 -3.19
N PRO A 237 19.48 -17.67 -3.67
CA PRO A 237 20.83 -17.21 -3.35
C PRO A 237 21.09 -17.22 -1.83
N PRO A 238 22.33 -17.50 -1.39
CA PRO A 238 22.64 -17.66 0.02
C PRO A 238 22.28 -16.38 0.77
N ALA A 239 21.35 -16.50 1.71
CA ALA A 239 21.01 -15.44 2.64
C ALA A 239 22.31 -14.99 3.33
N SER A 240 22.57 -13.69 3.35
CA SER A 240 23.63 -13.12 4.17
C SER A 240 23.43 -13.57 5.62
N ASN A 241 24.41 -14.27 6.20
CA ASN A 241 24.42 -14.81 7.57
C ASN A 241 24.47 -13.72 8.67
N SER A 242 23.77 -12.60 8.48
CA SER A 242 23.51 -11.63 9.54
C SER A 242 22.23 -12.05 10.26
N PRO A 243 22.22 -12.16 11.60
CA PRO A 243 21.00 -12.48 12.33
C PRO A 243 19.96 -11.39 12.01
N LEU A 244 18.84 -11.81 11.42
CA LEU A 244 17.72 -10.92 11.16
C LEU A 244 17.12 -10.51 12.51
N ILE A 245 17.22 -9.23 12.85
CA ILE A 245 16.66 -8.73 14.11
C ILE A 245 15.13 -8.68 13.98
N PRO A 246 14.37 -9.29 14.91
CA PRO A 246 12.92 -9.18 14.96
C PRO A 246 12.45 -7.73 14.99
N LEU A 247 11.71 -7.31 13.96
CA LEU A 247 11.04 -6.02 13.97
C LEU A 247 9.88 -6.07 14.97
N GLY A 248 9.82 -5.07 15.84
CA GLY A 248 8.73 -4.95 16.80
C GLY A 248 7.38 -4.76 16.09
N PHE A 249 6.33 -5.35 16.67
CA PHE A 249 4.96 -5.22 16.16
C PHE A 249 4.56 -3.77 15.87
N PHE A 250 4.86 -2.84 16.78
CA PHE A 250 4.54 -1.43 16.63
C PHE A 250 5.34 -0.72 15.53
N THR A 251 6.55 -1.19 15.23
CA THR A 251 7.35 -0.67 14.11
C THR A 251 6.68 -1.04 12.79
N VAL A 252 6.25 -2.30 12.65
CA VAL A 252 5.52 -2.77 11.46
C VAL A 252 4.16 -2.06 11.36
N PHE A 253 3.45 -1.92 12.47
CA PHE A 253 2.21 -1.14 12.52
C PHE A 253 2.42 0.30 12.02
N ALA A 254 3.46 1.01 12.47
CA ALA A 254 3.72 2.39 12.06
C ALA A 254 4.02 2.51 10.56
N ILE A 255 4.65 1.50 9.95
CA ILE A 255 4.91 1.46 8.50
C ILE A 255 3.61 1.25 7.70
N ILE A 256 2.68 0.45 8.23
CA ILE A 256 1.43 0.09 7.55
C ILE A 256 0.31 1.08 7.82
N PHE A 257 0.32 1.77 8.96
CA PHE A 257 -0.74 2.66 9.41
C PHE A 257 -1.20 3.69 8.36
N PRO A 258 -0.32 4.33 7.56
CA PRO A 258 -0.77 5.28 6.55
C PRO A 258 -1.65 4.65 5.45
N ALA A 259 -1.70 3.33 5.32
CA ALA A 259 -2.65 2.63 4.44
C ALA A 259 -4.11 2.85 4.84
N PHE A 260 -4.37 3.18 6.10
CA PHE A 260 -5.73 3.32 6.63
C PHE A 260 -6.21 4.78 6.71
N THR A 261 -5.30 5.76 6.57
CA THR A 261 -5.59 7.19 6.84
C THR A 261 -6.23 7.94 5.67
N GLY A 262 -6.35 7.33 4.49
CA GLY A 262 -6.85 7.99 3.26
C GLY A 262 -8.33 8.42 3.25
N MET A 263 -9.09 8.09 4.29
CA MET A 263 -10.54 8.29 4.38
C MET A 263 -11.03 9.74 4.25
N THR A 264 -10.21 10.75 4.55
CA THR A 264 -10.65 12.16 4.52
C THR A 264 -10.56 12.80 3.13
N ALA A 265 -9.78 12.21 2.20
CA ALA A 265 -9.53 12.78 0.87
C ALA A 265 -10.81 13.10 0.06
N GLY A 266 -11.90 12.36 0.29
CA GLY A 266 -13.20 12.63 -0.34
C GLY A 266 -13.92 13.90 0.15
N VAL A 267 -13.59 14.39 1.36
CA VAL A 267 -14.19 15.61 1.96
C VAL A 267 -13.72 16.88 1.23
N GLY A 268 -12.52 16.83 0.63
CA GLY A 268 -11.99 17.91 -0.20
C GLY A 268 -12.90 18.29 -1.39
N LEU A 269 -13.76 17.37 -1.83
CA LEU A 269 -14.72 17.59 -2.91
C LEU A 269 -16.02 18.29 -2.48
N SER A 270 -16.15 18.68 -1.20
CA SER A 270 -17.39 19.21 -0.61
C SER A 270 -18.08 20.33 -1.40
N GLY A 271 -17.35 21.20 -2.09
CA GLY A 271 -17.93 22.29 -2.91
C GLY A 271 -18.62 21.82 -4.19
N ASP A 272 -18.17 20.69 -4.73
CA ASP A 272 -18.61 20.15 -6.00
C ASP A 272 -19.70 19.09 -5.83
N LEU A 273 -20.05 18.74 -4.58
CA LEU A 273 -21.10 17.76 -4.27
C LEU A 273 -22.50 18.39 -4.31
N ARG A 274 -23.46 17.62 -4.83
CA ARG A 274 -24.88 18.01 -4.86
C ARG A 274 -25.47 18.15 -3.45
N ASP A 275 -25.13 17.22 -2.58
CA ASP A 275 -25.53 17.17 -1.17
C ASP A 275 -24.33 16.67 -0.34
N PRO A 276 -23.48 17.58 0.14
CA PRO A 276 -22.28 17.20 0.88
C PRO A 276 -22.61 16.60 2.25
N GLY A 277 -23.66 17.10 2.93
CA GLY A 277 -24.08 16.62 4.24
C GLY A 277 -24.51 15.15 4.25
N LYS A 278 -25.02 14.64 3.12
CA LYS A 278 -25.29 13.21 2.94
C LYS A 278 -24.13 12.44 2.30
N SER A 279 -23.47 13.03 1.31
CA SER A 279 -22.46 12.33 0.49
C SER A 279 -21.15 12.10 1.23
N ILE A 280 -20.74 13.03 2.10
CA ILE A 280 -19.51 12.89 2.88
C ILE A 280 -19.63 11.70 3.85
N PRO A 281 -20.61 11.67 4.78
CA PRO A 281 -20.76 10.55 5.72
C PRO A 281 -20.82 9.18 5.04
N LEU A 282 -21.65 9.07 3.99
CA LEU A 282 -21.89 7.79 3.34
C LEU A 282 -20.66 7.33 2.56
N GLY A 283 -20.00 8.25 1.85
CA GLY A 283 -18.81 7.94 1.06
C GLY A 283 -17.59 7.57 1.90
N THR A 284 -17.33 8.33 2.97
CA THR A 284 -16.16 8.08 3.85
C THR A 284 -16.32 6.80 4.65
N LEU A 285 -17.47 6.57 5.29
CA LEU A 285 -17.73 5.34 6.05
C LEU A 285 -17.75 4.09 5.17
N ALA A 286 -18.42 4.16 4.01
CA ALA A 286 -18.42 3.04 3.07
C ALA A 286 -17.00 2.75 2.56
N GLY A 287 -16.20 3.78 2.27
CA GLY A 287 -14.80 3.63 1.86
C GLY A 287 -13.95 2.95 2.93
N THR A 288 -14.04 3.40 4.18
CA THR A 288 -13.30 2.82 5.31
C THR A 288 -13.67 1.35 5.55
N ILE A 289 -14.98 1.04 5.65
CA ILE A 289 -15.45 -0.33 5.91
C ILE A 289 -15.08 -1.27 4.74
N THR A 290 -15.27 -0.81 3.51
CA THR A 290 -14.92 -1.60 2.32
C THR A 290 -13.41 -1.85 2.26
N GLY A 291 -12.61 -0.82 2.53
CA GLY A 291 -11.15 -0.95 2.60
C GLY A 291 -10.70 -1.95 3.66
N MET A 292 -11.28 -1.89 4.87
CA MET A 292 -11.02 -2.85 5.94
C MET A 292 -11.28 -4.29 5.49
N ILE A 293 -12.44 -4.55 4.90
CA ILE A 293 -12.82 -5.89 4.41
C ILE A 293 -11.83 -6.37 3.35
N ILE A 294 -11.49 -5.52 2.39
CA ILE A 294 -10.54 -5.85 1.32
C ILE A 294 -9.15 -6.18 1.89
N TYR A 295 -8.68 -5.41 2.89
CA TYR A 295 -7.39 -5.68 3.53
C TYR A 295 -7.32 -7.03 4.23
N PHE A 296 -8.41 -7.50 4.86
CA PHE A 296 -8.48 -8.87 5.42
C PHE A 296 -8.29 -9.93 4.34
N PHE A 297 -8.99 -9.79 3.21
CA PHE A 297 -8.86 -10.73 2.09
C PHE A 297 -7.47 -10.68 1.46
N ILE A 298 -6.87 -9.49 1.33
CA ILE A 298 -5.51 -9.35 0.81
C ILE A 298 -4.51 -10.04 1.75
N ALA A 299 -4.57 -9.80 3.07
CA ALA A 299 -3.64 -10.42 4.01
C ALA A 299 -3.74 -11.96 3.97
N TYR A 300 -4.97 -12.48 3.96
CA TYR A 300 -5.24 -13.90 3.80
C TYR A 300 -4.65 -14.45 2.49
N LYS A 301 -4.92 -13.78 1.36
CA LYS A 301 -4.44 -14.21 0.05
C LYS A 301 -2.91 -14.20 -0.03
N LEU A 302 -2.24 -13.19 0.54
CA LEU A 302 -0.78 -13.12 0.62
C LEU A 302 -0.20 -14.30 1.40
N ALA A 303 -0.73 -14.57 2.59
CA ALA A 303 -0.24 -15.65 3.46
C ALA A 303 -0.40 -17.05 2.83
N VAL A 304 -1.43 -17.25 2.00
CA VAL A 304 -1.63 -18.52 1.27
C VAL A 304 -0.77 -18.62 0.01
N SER A 305 -0.33 -17.50 -0.56
CA SER A 305 0.26 -17.49 -1.90
C SER A 305 1.78 -17.40 -1.94
N ALA A 306 2.45 -16.98 -0.85
CA ALA A 306 3.90 -16.81 -0.83
C ALA A 306 4.51 -17.16 0.53
N SER A 307 5.80 -17.50 0.53
CA SER A 307 6.54 -17.81 1.76
C SER A 307 6.76 -16.54 2.60
N PRO A 308 6.92 -16.65 3.94
CA PRO A 308 7.23 -15.49 4.78
C PRO A 308 8.51 -14.73 4.36
N ALA A 309 9.50 -15.45 3.80
CA ALA A 309 10.73 -14.87 3.29
C ALA A 309 10.48 -14.03 2.03
N ASP A 310 9.71 -14.57 1.07
CA ASP A 310 9.36 -13.83 -0.15
C ASP A 310 8.48 -12.61 0.19
N LEU A 311 7.55 -12.75 1.14
CA LEU A 311 6.68 -11.68 1.59
C LEU A 311 7.44 -10.54 2.28
N ALA A 312 8.49 -10.85 3.03
CA ALA A 312 9.33 -9.86 3.69
C ALA A 312 10.29 -9.13 2.75
N ASP A 313 10.56 -9.68 1.55
CA ASP A 313 11.48 -9.07 0.58
C ASP A 313 10.84 -7.86 -0.13
N THR A 314 11.25 -6.67 0.30
CA THR A 314 10.79 -5.40 -0.30
C THR A 314 11.42 -5.08 -1.66
N SER A 315 12.39 -5.85 -2.13
CA SER A 315 13.05 -5.65 -3.42
C SER A 315 12.22 -6.19 -4.60
N ARG A 316 11.21 -7.02 -4.29
CA ARG A 316 10.29 -7.65 -5.25
C ARG A 316 8.87 -7.15 -5.03
N LEU A 317 8.10 -7.09 -6.11
CA LEU A 317 6.68 -6.77 -6.06
C LEU A 317 5.88 -8.06 -5.87
N VAL A 318 5.78 -8.55 -4.64
CA VAL A 318 5.19 -9.86 -4.34
C VAL A 318 3.75 -9.99 -4.83
N MET A 319 2.96 -8.91 -4.77
CA MET A 319 1.60 -8.92 -5.32
C MET A 319 1.59 -9.12 -6.85
N ALA A 320 2.58 -8.58 -7.58
CA ALA A 320 2.73 -8.79 -9.01
C ALA A 320 3.14 -10.24 -9.32
N ASP A 321 4.01 -10.85 -8.51
CA ASP A 321 4.42 -12.25 -8.69
C ASP A 321 3.24 -13.23 -8.47
N ILE A 322 2.27 -12.88 -7.61
CA ILE A 322 1.09 -13.71 -7.33
C ILE A 322 0.02 -13.59 -8.43
N ALA A 323 -0.12 -12.42 -9.06
CA ALA A 323 -1.23 -12.14 -9.97
C ALA A 323 -1.11 -12.83 -11.33
N TRP A 324 -2.26 -13.23 -11.90
CA TRP A 324 -2.32 -14.03 -13.15
C TRP A 324 -1.65 -13.36 -14.37
N GLN A 325 -1.44 -12.04 -14.34
CA GLN A 325 -0.59 -11.32 -15.29
C GLN A 325 0.07 -10.10 -14.62
N GLY A 326 0.62 -10.28 -13.43
CA GLY A 326 1.05 -9.14 -12.63
C GLY A 326 2.17 -8.29 -13.23
N TRP A 327 3.01 -8.84 -14.12
CA TRP A 327 4.16 -8.12 -14.71
C TRP A 327 3.82 -6.82 -15.46
N TRP A 328 2.59 -6.66 -15.95
CA TRP A 328 2.13 -5.42 -16.58
C TRP A 328 0.89 -4.81 -15.91
N LEU A 329 0.14 -5.61 -15.16
CA LEU A 329 -1.15 -5.19 -14.61
C LEU A 329 -1.04 -4.65 -13.19
N ILE A 330 -0.05 -5.12 -12.42
CA ILE A 330 0.23 -4.62 -11.08
C ILE A 330 1.49 -3.77 -11.19
N PRO A 331 1.35 -2.43 -11.08
CA PRO A 331 2.47 -1.52 -11.21
C PRO A 331 3.44 -1.62 -10.04
#